data_AF-A0A482PFW8-F1
#
_entry.id   AF-A0A482PFW8-F1
#
_cell.length_a   1.000
_cell.length_b   1.000
_cell.length_c   1.000
_cell.angle_alpha   90.00
_cell.angle_beta   90.00
_cell.angle_gamma   90.00
#
_symmetry.space_group_name_H-M   'P 1'
#
loop_
_entity.id
_entity.type
_entity.pdbx_description
1 polymer ?
#
loop_
_entity_poly.entity_id
_entity_poly.type
_entity_poly.pdbx_seq_one_letter_code
_entity_poly.pdbx_strand_id
1 'polypeptide(L)'
;MTMRKLFLPLVFVLSGCGDNVDPTDISTPAKEQQVFSVETNNPVVKRELPFIRQQLPGLDKYAGSFEKFEVSEDSVRSVTTVQFHIKDENNIPSDYMASGHNCFLFISNSVHEVKISKSACQAVFFDKTDVPGGDLTVKLDKEHVPMTADGKAPRTGCLKVFSPEPDNDYWSCPRQG
;
A
#
# COMPACT_ATOMS: atom_id res chain seq x y z
N MET A 1 41.00 30.82 70.45
CA MET A 1 39.86 30.73 71.39
C MET A 1 38.89 29.66 70.89
N THR A 2 38.53 28.76 71.80
CA THR A 2 37.33 27.89 71.88
C THR A 2 36.10 28.49 71.17
N MET A 3 35.19 27.74 70.52
CA MET A 3 34.36 26.68 71.09
C MET A 3 33.61 25.91 69.98
N ARG A 4 33.43 24.60 70.18
CA ARG A 4 32.43 23.75 69.50
C ARG A 4 31.01 24.11 69.95
N LYS A 5 30.01 24.03 69.07
CA LYS A 5 28.66 23.50 69.37
C LYS A 5 28.07 22.79 68.14
N LEU A 6 27.67 21.53 68.34
CA LEU A 6 26.81 20.70 67.47
C LEU A 6 25.37 21.26 67.42
N PHE A 7 24.62 21.03 66.34
CA PHE A 7 23.38 20.23 66.29
C PHE A 7 22.91 20.00 64.82
N LEU A 8 22.12 18.94 64.64
CA LEU A 8 21.90 18.04 63.47
C LEU A 8 20.97 18.58 62.33
N PRO A 9 20.74 17.82 61.24
CA PRO A 9 20.52 18.29 59.86
C PRO A 9 19.04 18.43 59.47
N LEU A 10 18.78 19.04 58.32
CA LEU A 10 17.56 18.81 57.53
C LEU A 10 17.92 18.61 56.06
N VAL A 11 17.59 17.42 55.56
CA VAL A 11 17.62 17.02 54.15
C VAL A 11 16.38 17.57 53.47
N PHE A 12 16.52 18.17 52.27
CA PHE A 12 15.60 17.94 51.16
C PHE A 12 16.35 18.07 49.83
N VAL A 13 16.44 16.94 49.15
CA VAL A 13 16.99 16.76 47.81
C VAL A 13 15.92 17.16 46.80
N LEU A 14 16.18 18.17 45.97
CA LEU A 14 15.66 18.29 44.60
C LEU A 14 16.66 19.12 43.79
N SER A 15 17.78 18.50 43.41
CA SER A 15 18.65 19.05 42.36
C SER A 15 17.98 18.84 41.01
N GLY A 16 17.25 19.86 40.54
CA GLY A 16 16.94 20.02 39.13
C GLY A 16 18.17 20.57 38.41
N CYS A 17 18.89 19.70 37.69
CA CYS A 17 19.82 20.07 36.63
C CYS A 17 19.26 19.49 35.34
N GLY A 18 18.46 20.28 34.63
CA GLY A 18 18.01 19.96 33.29
C GLY A 18 18.56 21.04 32.36
N ASP A 19 19.80 20.85 31.93
CA ASP A 19 20.44 21.72 30.96
C ASP A 19 20.99 20.83 29.84
N ASN A 20 20.66 21.22 28.61
CA ASN A 20 21.27 20.87 27.33
C ASN A 20 20.58 19.87 26.40
N VAL A 21 20.38 20.41 25.19
CA VAL A 21 20.28 19.82 23.86
C VAL A 21 18.92 19.25 23.47
N ASP A 22 18.13 20.10 22.80
CA ASP A 22 17.15 19.66 21.80
C ASP A 22 17.93 19.22 20.55
N PRO A 23 17.92 17.93 20.16
CA PRO A 23 18.41 17.53 18.86
C PRO A 23 17.23 17.60 17.89
N THR A 24 17.27 18.64 17.06
CA THR A 24 16.86 18.57 15.64
C THR A 24 15.55 17.82 15.36
N ASP A 25 14.47 18.59 15.22
CA ASP A 25 13.38 18.29 14.29
C ASP A 25 13.97 18.12 12.88
N ILE A 26 14.49 16.93 12.59
CA ILE A 26 14.62 16.44 11.22
C ILE A 26 13.20 16.01 10.86
N SER A 27 12.38 16.97 10.45
CA SER A 27 11.22 16.68 9.64
C SER A 27 11.73 15.99 8.37
N THR A 28 11.74 14.66 8.39
CA THR A 28 11.91 13.84 7.18
C THR A 28 10.95 14.41 6.15
N PRO A 29 11.41 14.90 4.98
CA PRO A 29 10.49 15.38 3.97
C PRO A 29 9.53 14.24 3.67
N ALA A 30 8.23 14.51 3.83
CA ALA A 30 7.18 13.55 3.51
C ALA A 30 7.43 13.07 2.09
N LYS A 31 7.98 11.86 1.96
CA LYS A 31 8.28 11.26 0.68
C LYS A 31 6.95 11.15 -0.03
N GLU A 32 6.77 11.95 -1.08
CA GLU A 32 5.56 11.97 -1.89
C GLU A 32 5.24 10.50 -2.24
N GLN A 33 4.09 10.00 -1.77
CA GLN A 33 3.76 8.58 -1.90
C GLN A 33 3.62 8.27 -3.39
N GLN A 34 4.62 7.58 -3.91
CA GLN A 34 4.64 7.16 -5.30
C GLN A 34 3.50 6.16 -5.51
N VAL A 35 2.70 6.40 -6.53
CA VAL A 35 1.55 5.57 -6.86
C VAL A 35 1.99 4.43 -7.79
N PHE A 36 1.57 3.20 -7.50
CA PHE A 36 1.72 2.10 -8.43
C PHE A 36 0.88 2.36 -9.68
N SER A 37 1.54 2.43 -10.83
CA SER A 37 0.91 2.66 -12.12
C SER A 37 1.51 1.76 -13.19
N VAL A 38 0.66 1.30 -14.10
CA VAL A 38 1.07 0.50 -15.26
C VAL A 38 0.63 1.26 -16.49
N GLU A 39 1.58 1.67 -17.33
CA GLU A 39 1.28 2.33 -18.60
C GLU A 39 0.73 1.30 -19.59
N THR A 40 -0.60 1.29 -19.77
CA THR A 40 -1.26 0.36 -20.69
C THR A 40 -2.63 0.89 -21.13
N ASN A 41 -3.08 0.42 -22.29
CA ASN A 41 -4.45 0.62 -22.76
C ASN A 41 -5.36 -0.58 -22.53
N ASN A 42 -4.85 -1.66 -21.92
CA ASN A 42 -5.66 -2.84 -21.61
C ASN A 42 -6.82 -2.45 -20.67
N PRO A 43 -8.08 -2.75 -21.05
CA PRO A 43 -9.25 -2.31 -20.30
C PRO A 43 -9.40 -3.03 -18.96
N VAL A 44 -8.93 -4.27 -18.85
CA VAL A 44 -8.96 -5.05 -17.61
C VAL A 44 -8.02 -4.42 -16.57
N VAL A 45 -6.79 -4.05 -16.97
CA VAL A 45 -5.85 -3.36 -16.07
C VAL A 45 -6.44 -2.01 -15.62
N LYS A 46 -6.92 -1.17 -16.54
CA LYS A 46 -7.51 0.13 -16.19
C LYS A 46 -8.70 0.00 -15.22
N ARG A 47 -9.51 -1.05 -15.40
CA ARG A 47 -10.70 -1.31 -14.58
C ARG A 47 -10.36 -1.88 -13.21
N GLU A 48 -9.43 -2.82 -13.12
CA GLU A 48 -9.19 -3.58 -11.88
C GLU A 48 -8.10 -2.97 -11.00
N LEU A 49 -7.10 -2.31 -11.60
CA LEU A 49 -5.93 -1.82 -10.89
C LEU A 49 -6.24 -0.91 -9.68
N PRO A 50 -7.24 0.01 -9.73
CA PRO A 50 -7.58 0.82 -8.55
C PRO A 50 -8.03 -0.02 -7.34
N PHE A 51 -8.79 -1.09 -7.59
CA PHE A 51 -9.28 -2.00 -6.55
C PHE A 51 -8.16 -2.87 -6.00
N ILE A 52 -7.30 -3.37 -6.91
CA ILE A 52 -6.12 -4.17 -6.56
C ILE A 52 -5.23 -3.36 -5.61
N ARG A 53 -4.92 -2.10 -5.94
CA ARG A 53 -4.06 -1.24 -5.11
C ARG A 53 -4.62 -0.96 -3.73
N GLN A 54 -5.94 -0.82 -3.60
CA GLN A 54 -6.56 -0.60 -2.29
C GLN A 54 -6.45 -1.83 -1.38
N GLN A 55 -6.56 -3.03 -1.95
CA GLN A 55 -6.47 -4.28 -1.17
C GLN A 55 -5.03 -4.78 -1.00
N LEU A 56 -4.11 -4.32 -1.84
CA LEU A 56 -2.69 -4.65 -1.84
C LEU A 56 -1.86 -3.38 -1.59
N PRO A 57 -1.86 -2.85 -0.35
CA PRO A 57 -1.30 -1.53 -0.04
C PRO A 57 0.21 -1.44 -0.30
N GLY A 58 0.89 -2.58 -0.29
CA GLY A 58 2.31 -2.65 -0.58
C GLY A 58 2.68 -2.29 -2.02
N LEU A 59 1.73 -2.38 -2.97
CA LEU A 59 1.96 -1.93 -4.34
C LEU A 59 2.30 -0.44 -4.39
N ASP A 60 1.53 0.40 -3.71
CA ASP A 60 1.81 1.84 -3.64
C ASP A 60 3.02 2.13 -2.74
N LYS A 61 3.10 1.47 -1.57
CA LYS A 61 4.20 1.68 -0.62
C LYS A 61 5.59 1.46 -1.25
N TYR A 62 5.70 0.47 -2.12
CA TYR A 62 6.96 0.06 -2.75
C TYR A 62 7.04 0.41 -4.24
N ALA A 63 6.16 1.28 -4.75
CA ALA A 63 6.07 1.57 -6.19
C ALA A 63 7.41 1.95 -6.84
N GLY A 64 8.26 2.71 -6.14
CA GLY A 64 9.60 3.12 -6.63
C GLY A 64 10.62 1.99 -6.76
N SER A 65 10.32 0.83 -6.18
CA SER A 65 11.17 -0.37 -6.19
C SER A 65 10.85 -1.32 -7.35
N PHE A 66 9.84 -0.99 -8.16
CA PHE A 66 9.40 -1.80 -9.29
C PHE A 66 9.89 -1.21 -10.62
N GLU A 67 10.18 -2.09 -11.58
CA GLU A 67 10.61 -1.73 -12.93
C GLU A 67 10.23 -2.81 -13.95
N LYS A 68 10.52 -2.58 -15.24
CA LYS A 68 10.32 -3.55 -16.33
C LYS A 68 8.89 -4.10 -16.38
N PHE A 69 7.92 -3.17 -16.44
CA PHE A 69 6.51 -3.51 -16.53
C PHE A 69 6.14 -4.08 -17.89
N GLU A 70 5.42 -5.20 -17.90
CA GLU A 70 4.88 -5.84 -19.09
C GLU A 70 3.43 -6.24 -18.85
N VAL A 71 2.58 -6.03 -19.87
CA VAL A 71 1.18 -6.47 -19.84
C VAL A 71 0.97 -7.48 -20.96
N SER A 72 0.47 -8.65 -20.60
CA SER A 72 0.15 -9.71 -21.56
C SER A 72 -1.24 -10.27 -21.32
N GLU A 73 -1.86 -10.77 -22.37
CA GLU A 73 -3.20 -11.36 -22.33
C GLU A 73 -3.10 -12.86 -22.64
N ASP A 74 -3.77 -13.66 -21.83
CA ASP A 74 -3.98 -15.08 -22.09
C ASP A 74 -5.47 -15.30 -22.41
N SER A 75 -5.76 -15.39 -23.70
CA SER A 75 -7.13 -15.59 -24.20
C SER A 75 -7.70 -16.96 -23.85
N VAL A 76 -6.86 -17.97 -23.65
CA VAL A 76 -7.30 -19.34 -23.30
C VAL A 76 -7.75 -19.38 -21.85
N ARG A 77 -6.98 -18.79 -20.95
CA ARG A 77 -7.30 -18.75 -19.51
C ARG A 77 -8.18 -17.56 -19.11
N SER A 78 -8.46 -16.64 -20.05
CA SER A 78 -9.21 -15.40 -19.80
C SER A 78 -8.62 -14.56 -18.66
N VAL A 79 -7.30 -14.40 -18.68
CA VAL A 79 -6.52 -13.66 -17.67
C VAL A 79 -5.66 -12.61 -18.37
N THR A 80 -5.61 -11.42 -17.78
CA THR A 80 -4.62 -10.39 -18.11
C THR A 80 -3.52 -10.42 -17.07
N THR A 81 -2.26 -10.56 -17.49
CA THR A 81 -1.10 -10.60 -16.59
C THR A 81 -0.36 -9.28 -16.63
N VAL A 82 -0.18 -8.67 -15.46
CA VAL A 82 0.80 -7.59 -15.26
C VAL A 82 2.04 -8.20 -14.64
N GLN A 83 3.15 -8.17 -15.35
CA GLN A 83 4.46 -8.59 -14.87
C GLN A 83 5.31 -7.35 -14.58
N PHE A 84 6.10 -7.42 -13.51
CA PHE A 84 7.13 -6.43 -13.21
C PHE A 84 8.25 -7.04 -12.38
N HIS A 85 9.39 -6.38 -12.39
CA HIS A 85 10.59 -6.79 -11.67
C HIS A 85 10.77 -5.93 -10.41
N ILE A 86 11.15 -6.57 -9.31
CA ILE A 86 11.60 -5.89 -8.09
C ILE A 86 13.11 -5.67 -8.20
N LYS A 87 13.55 -4.42 -8.13
CA LYS A 87 14.97 -4.04 -8.17
C LYS A 87 15.77 -4.78 -7.10
N ASP A 88 17.03 -5.10 -7.36
CA ASP A 88 17.91 -5.67 -6.33
C ASP A 88 18.12 -4.69 -5.16
N GLU A 89 18.42 -3.43 -5.50
CA GLU A 89 18.49 -2.33 -4.56
C GLU A 89 17.11 -1.67 -4.42
N ASN A 90 16.50 -1.81 -3.24
CA ASN A 90 15.15 -1.34 -2.98
C ASN A 90 14.97 -0.99 -1.49
N ASN A 91 13.78 -0.46 -1.15
CA ASN A 91 13.38 -0.15 0.22
C ASN A 91 12.40 -1.18 0.82
N ILE A 92 12.34 -2.38 0.26
CA ILE A 92 11.46 -3.45 0.72
C ILE A 92 12.15 -4.17 1.89
N PRO A 93 11.42 -4.53 2.96
CA PRO A 93 11.95 -5.32 4.06
C PRO A 93 12.65 -6.61 3.59
N SER A 94 13.85 -6.86 4.09
CA SER A 94 14.69 -7.99 3.66
C SER A 94 14.07 -9.35 3.99
N ASP A 95 13.24 -9.41 5.04
CA ASP A 95 12.50 -10.60 5.45
C ASP A 95 11.40 -10.99 4.45
N TYR A 96 11.02 -10.11 3.53
CA TYR A 96 10.11 -10.45 2.41
C TYR A 96 10.83 -11.25 1.33
N MET A 97 12.17 -11.24 1.33
CA MET A 97 13.02 -11.97 0.37
C MET A 97 12.64 -11.69 -1.10
N ALA A 98 12.31 -10.44 -1.42
CA ALA A 98 11.69 -10.09 -2.70
C ALA A 98 12.62 -9.41 -3.71
N SER A 99 13.80 -8.95 -3.29
CA SER A 99 14.80 -8.34 -4.17
C SER A 99 15.14 -9.24 -5.36
N GLY A 100 15.14 -8.69 -6.57
CA GLY A 100 15.47 -9.41 -7.81
C GLY A 100 14.36 -10.34 -8.32
N HIS A 101 13.21 -10.45 -7.64
CA HIS A 101 12.11 -11.30 -8.10
C HIS A 101 11.28 -10.64 -9.21
N ASN A 102 10.91 -11.44 -10.21
CA ASN A 102 9.80 -11.12 -11.11
C ASN A 102 8.47 -11.51 -10.44
N CYS A 103 7.58 -10.53 -10.36
CA CYS A 103 6.25 -10.66 -9.78
C CYS A 103 5.17 -10.53 -10.86
N PHE A 104 4.03 -11.16 -10.58
CA PHE A 104 2.92 -11.30 -11.52
C PHE A 104 1.61 -11.04 -10.80
N LEU A 105 0.79 -10.16 -11.37
CA LEU A 105 -0.62 -10.00 -11.04
C LEU A 105 -1.44 -10.63 -12.16
N PHE A 106 -2.03 -11.79 -11.88
CA PHE A 106 -2.94 -12.48 -12.80
C PHE A 106 -4.35 -11.96 -12.57
N ILE A 107 -4.76 -10.97 -13.34
CA ILE A 107 -6.05 -10.31 -13.21
C ILE A 107 -7.08 -11.09 -14.03
N SER A 108 -8.11 -11.59 -13.37
CA SER A 108 -9.20 -12.25 -14.08
C SER A 108 -9.96 -11.25 -14.95
N ASN A 109 -10.25 -11.65 -16.19
CA ASN A 109 -11.00 -10.79 -17.10
C ASN A 109 -12.48 -10.68 -16.72
N SER A 110 -13.02 -11.64 -15.95
CA SER A 110 -14.46 -11.78 -15.68
C SER A 110 -14.86 -11.79 -14.20
N VAL A 111 -14.09 -12.43 -13.31
CA VAL A 111 -14.54 -12.70 -11.92
C VAL A 111 -14.00 -11.73 -10.87
N HIS A 112 -13.54 -10.54 -11.27
CA HIS A 112 -13.06 -9.46 -10.39
C HIS A 112 -12.14 -9.97 -9.27
N GLU A 113 -11.14 -10.76 -9.65
CA GLU A 113 -10.14 -11.29 -8.74
C GLU A 113 -8.75 -11.10 -9.34
N VAL A 114 -7.76 -11.04 -8.45
CA VAL A 114 -6.35 -11.06 -8.83
C VAL A 114 -5.68 -12.21 -8.13
N LYS A 115 -4.91 -13.00 -8.88
CA LYS A 115 -4.06 -14.05 -8.34
C LYS A 115 -2.61 -13.58 -8.29
N ILE A 116 -1.96 -13.87 -7.17
CA ILE A 116 -0.57 -13.52 -6.89
C ILE A 116 0.20 -14.80 -6.63
N SER A 117 1.20 -15.07 -7.45
CA SER A 117 2.12 -16.18 -7.23
C SER A 117 3.33 -15.75 -6.42
N LYS A 118 3.99 -16.72 -5.78
CA LYS A 118 5.21 -16.59 -4.96
C LYS A 118 4.99 -15.82 -3.65
N SER A 119 5.45 -16.42 -2.55
CA SER A 119 5.39 -15.80 -1.21
C SER A 119 6.07 -14.44 -1.16
N ALA A 120 7.23 -14.28 -1.80
CA ALA A 120 7.96 -13.00 -1.82
C ALA A 120 7.12 -11.85 -2.41
N CYS A 121 6.42 -12.09 -3.52
CA CYS A 121 5.55 -11.08 -4.13
C CYS A 121 4.30 -10.83 -3.28
N GLN A 122 3.71 -11.89 -2.70
CA GLN A 122 2.60 -11.73 -1.75
C GLN A 122 3.00 -10.86 -0.55
N ALA A 123 4.18 -11.12 0.04
CA ALA A 123 4.67 -10.37 1.20
C ALA A 123 4.82 -8.88 0.89
N VAL A 124 5.38 -8.58 -0.29
CA VAL A 124 5.47 -7.20 -0.78
C VAL A 124 4.10 -6.59 -0.98
N PHE A 125 3.16 -7.27 -1.66
CA PHE A 125 1.88 -6.69 -2.05
C PHE A 125 0.96 -6.44 -0.84
N PHE A 126 1.01 -7.32 0.16
CA PHE A 126 0.26 -7.17 1.40
C PHE A 126 1.00 -6.39 2.49
N ASP A 127 2.28 -6.06 2.28
CA ASP A 127 3.12 -5.41 3.28
C ASP A 127 3.19 -6.18 4.61
N LYS A 128 3.39 -7.50 4.53
CA LYS A 128 3.51 -8.39 5.70
C LYS A 128 4.30 -9.66 5.38
N THR A 129 4.93 -10.25 6.39
CA THR A 129 5.66 -11.53 6.28
C THR A 129 4.75 -12.76 6.32
N ASP A 130 3.64 -12.68 7.05
CA ASP A 130 2.69 -13.79 7.19
C ASP A 130 1.76 -13.90 5.96
N VAL A 131 2.25 -14.61 4.95
CA VAL A 131 1.55 -14.89 3.69
C VAL A 131 1.52 -16.40 3.43
N PRO A 132 0.43 -16.91 2.83
CA PRO A 132 0.24 -18.35 2.64
C PRO A 132 1.22 -18.98 1.65
N GLY A 133 1.85 -18.19 0.77
CA GLY A 133 2.68 -18.70 -0.31
C GLY A 133 1.84 -19.32 -1.43
N GLY A 134 2.49 -20.08 -2.32
CA GLY A 134 1.82 -20.69 -3.48
C GLY A 134 1.12 -19.66 -4.39
N ASP A 135 -0.06 -20.05 -4.89
CA ASP A 135 -0.96 -19.18 -5.62
C ASP A 135 -2.05 -18.67 -4.67
N LEU A 136 -2.08 -17.35 -4.45
CA LEU A 136 -3.08 -16.69 -3.61
C LEU A 136 -4.04 -15.88 -4.48
N THR A 137 -5.33 -16.16 -4.37
CA THR A 137 -6.39 -15.40 -5.05
C THR A 137 -7.03 -14.41 -4.10
N VAL A 138 -7.12 -13.15 -4.53
CA VAL A 138 -7.76 -12.05 -3.83
C VAL A 138 -9.01 -11.65 -4.62
N LYS A 139 -10.17 -11.79 -3.99
CA LYS A 139 -11.43 -11.28 -4.55
C LYS A 139 -11.48 -9.77 -4.34
N LEU A 140 -11.59 -9.03 -5.44
CA LEU A 140 -11.66 -7.57 -5.40
C LEU A 140 -13.04 -7.18 -4.90
N ASP A 141 -13.07 -6.58 -3.72
CA ASP A 141 -14.30 -6.24 -3.03
C ASP A 141 -14.82 -4.91 -3.55
N LYS A 142 -15.97 -4.97 -4.21
CA LYS A 142 -16.59 -3.84 -4.87
C LYS A 142 -17.96 -3.59 -4.28
N GLU A 143 -18.28 -2.32 -4.14
CA GLU A 143 -19.62 -1.86 -3.82
C GLU A 143 -20.16 -0.97 -4.93
N HIS A 144 -21.48 -1.06 -5.11
CA HIS A 144 -22.24 -0.15 -5.92
C HIS A 144 -22.56 1.07 -5.06
N VAL A 145 -22.14 2.25 -5.51
CA VAL A 145 -22.45 3.53 -4.85
C VAL A 145 -23.25 4.40 -5.82
N PRO A 146 -24.37 5.01 -5.38
CA PRO A 146 -25.15 5.91 -6.23
C PRO A 146 -24.32 7.07 -6.78
N MET A 147 -24.75 7.65 -7.91
CA MET A 147 -24.13 8.86 -8.44
C MET A 147 -24.18 10.00 -7.42
N THR A 148 -23.06 10.71 -7.31
CA THR A 148 -22.93 11.94 -6.55
C THR A 148 -23.59 13.09 -7.31
N ALA A 149 -24.14 14.06 -6.59
CA ALA A 149 -24.84 15.20 -7.18
C ALA A 149 -23.92 16.06 -8.08
N ASP A 150 -22.62 16.09 -7.80
CA ASP A 150 -21.62 16.84 -8.56
C ASP A 150 -20.95 16.00 -9.68
N GLY A 151 -21.37 14.74 -9.85
CA GLY A 151 -20.84 13.82 -10.86
C GLY A 151 -19.38 13.41 -10.63
N LYS A 152 -18.80 13.70 -9.46
CA LYS A 152 -17.42 13.31 -9.13
C LYS A 152 -17.37 12.00 -8.36
N ALA A 153 -16.28 11.26 -8.51
CA ALA A 153 -16.07 10.03 -7.76
C ALA A 153 -16.20 10.29 -6.25
N PRO A 154 -16.99 9.50 -5.50
CA PRO A 154 -17.23 9.75 -4.07
C PRO A 154 -15.95 9.53 -3.23
N ARG A 155 -14.99 8.75 -3.74
CA ARG A 155 -13.66 8.55 -3.16
C ARG A 155 -12.67 7.99 -4.19
N THR A 156 -11.39 7.98 -3.82
CA THR A 156 -10.30 7.41 -4.61
C THR A 156 -10.58 5.95 -4.96
N GLY A 157 -10.28 5.58 -6.22
CA GLY A 157 -10.45 4.22 -6.71
C GLY A 157 -11.84 3.87 -7.25
N CYS A 158 -12.84 4.75 -7.09
CA CYS A 158 -14.15 4.56 -7.70
C CYS A 158 -14.11 4.79 -9.21
N LEU A 159 -14.73 3.87 -9.96
CA LEU A 159 -14.91 3.98 -11.41
C LEU A 159 -16.38 4.21 -11.74
N LYS A 160 -16.64 5.15 -12.64
CA LYS A 160 -18.00 5.39 -13.15
C LYS A 160 -18.41 4.21 -14.03
N VAL A 161 -19.62 3.69 -13.79
CA VAL A 161 -20.26 2.66 -14.61
C VAL A 161 -21.51 3.27 -15.23
N PHE A 162 -21.60 3.13 -16.56
CA PHE A 162 -22.74 3.59 -17.34
C PHE A 162 -23.80 2.50 -17.38
N SER A 163 -25.02 2.82 -16.95
CA SER A 163 -26.15 1.90 -17.02
C SER A 163 -26.84 2.02 -18.39
N PRO A 164 -27.35 0.90 -18.96
CA PRO A 164 -28.23 0.98 -20.12
C PRO A 164 -29.59 1.61 -19.79
N GLU A 165 -29.97 1.67 -18.51
CA GLU A 165 -31.19 2.31 -18.05
C GLU A 165 -30.96 3.80 -17.76
N PRO A 166 -31.90 4.68 -18.15
CA PRO A 166 -31.77 6.12 -17.92
C PRO A 166 -31.67 6.42 -16.42
N ASP A 167 -30.79 7.36 -16.07
CA ASP A 167 -30.56 7.87 -14.71
C ASP A 167 -30.12 6.82 -13.67
N ASN A 168 -29.70 5.63 -14.10
CA ASN A 168 -29.24 4.53 -13.24
C ASN A 168 -27.71 4.32 -13.30
N ASP A 169 -26.96 5.30 -13.79
CA ASP A 169 -25.49 5.32 -13.66
C ASP A 169 -25.08 5.15 -12.19
N TYR A 170 -23.91 4.56 -11.97
CA TYR A 170 -23.40 4.36 -10.62
C TYR A 170 -21.88 4.36 -10.56
N TRP A 171 -21.35 4.41 -9.35
CA TRP A 171 -19.93 4.22 -9.07
C TRP A 171 -19.69 2.79 -8.61
N SER A 172 -18.73 2.10 -9.24
CA SER A 172 -18.13 0.90 -8.66
C SER A 172 -16.95 1.35 -7.82
N CYS A 173 -17.07 1.22 -6.50
CA CYS A 173 -16.07 1.65 -5.54
C CYS A 173 -15.48 0.45 -4.79
N PRO A 174 -14.21 0.46 -4.40
CA PRO A 174 -13.71 -0.59 -3.54
C PRO A 174 -14.31 -0.43 -2.14
N ARG A 175 -14.89 -1.49 -1.55
CA ARG A 175 -15.64 -1.41 -0.29
C ARG A 175 -14.78 -0.81 0.84
N GLN A 176 -15.38 0.02 1.70
CA GLN A 176 -14.71 0.51 2.91
C GLN A 176 -14.67 -0.60 3.96
N GLY A 177 -13.48 -0.88 4.49
CA GLY A 177 -13.27 -1.79 5.61
C GLY A 177 -13.53 -1.12 6.95
#